data_AF-I7ADQ4-F1
#
_entry.id   AF-I7ADQ4-F1
#
_cell.length_a   1.000
_cell.length_b   1.000
_cell.length_c   1.000
_cell.angle_alpha   90.00
_cell.angle_beta   90.00
_cell.angle_gamma   90.00
#
_symmetry.space_group_name_H-M   'P 1'
#
loop_
_entity.id
_entity.type
_entity.pdbx_description
1 polymer ?
#
loop_
_entity_poly.entity_id
_entity_poly.type
_entity_poly.pdbx_seq_one_letter_code
_entity_poly.pdbx_strand_id
1 'polypeptide(L)'
;MKQLDFLRRIVSGQRDLEKEFVQALLRSDVQKSIGLGKMLFSRNPMFLVTSLLIDFLGNPGDEIKKDLFLESLKDATIKSNLIWMLYKRGLLIEEMYHYVQGITFKDHLYYLVLKEACIHGHHKLLGKKDGLECVEFLLDSLDDWDLYKYALDNKIEVQNRESLNYEYYLLHKLKEKGRAVELLKSRTCFREIEFIAEMVGLESHPHEAIDCTIQLMRKGFDEGLLRRAYEVYRRDMSVFNTKVVIAILIASRKASFLALALYLSFRHRNSYQGNYEIFLIFTFLCRYFWFYPYVLKCLECMNVKNAQIPNLSFIWSDILITKGIKDEKRRIGAIINFQESINDLDNSIKYFIIVGNLAHVVDALELRKSIEKSVILSELKESRIIGTNGSNSFHQLLGTRCSYLFEKMTVGKMPKGRGMFLTDFYVSDSCTLDEVLNNGLCKVEEDFVAFFKEMVKYQEYMNKLK
;
A
#
# COMPACT_ATOMS: atom_id res chain seq x y z
N MET A 1 -32.51 -16.55 -43.74
CA MET A 1 -32.50 -15.17 -43.19
C MET A 1 -33.38 -15.01 -41.95
N LYS A 2 -34.70 -15.30 -41.97
CA LYS A 2 -35.60 -15.09 -40.81
C LYS A 2 -35.22 -15.80 -39.49
N GLN A 3 -34.70 -17.03 -39.56
CA GLN A 3 -34.21 -17.76 -38.36
C GLN A 3 -32.91 -17.16 -37.79
N LEU A 4 -32.04 -16.63 -38.65
CA LEU A 4 -30.81 -15.95 -38.25
C LEU A 4 -31.10 -14.62 -37.57
N ASP A 5 -32.11 -13.87 -38.04
CA ASP A 5 -32.55 -12.63 -37.38
C ASP A 5 -33.27 -12.89 -36.05
N PHE A 6 -34.04 -13.98 -35.94
CA PHE A 6 -34.64 -14.41 -34.68
C PHE A 6 -33.58 -14.82 -33.64
N LEU A 7 -32.61 -15.64 -34.04
CA LEU A 7 -31.47 -16.00 -33.19
C LEU A 7 -30.64 -14.78 -32.80
N ARG A 8 -30.40 -13.83 -33.73
CA ARG A 8 -29.73 -12.56 -33.42
C ARG A 8 -30.50 -11.72 -32.40
N ARG A 9 -31.84 -11.65 -32.50
CA ARG A 9 -32.70 -10.91 -31.55
C ARG A 9 -32.72 -11.55 -30.16
N ILE A 10 -32.72 -12.89 -30.08
CA ILE A 10 -32.61 -13.60 -28.80
C ILE A 10 -31.24 -13.36 -28.17
N VAL A 11 -30.16 -13.52 -28.95
CA VAL A 11 -28.79 -13.30 -28.48
C VAL A 11 -28.56 -11.83 -28.10
N SER A 12 -29.15 -10.87 -28.82
CA SER A 12 -29.05 -9.44 -28.47
C SER A 12 -29.80 -9.13 -27.17
N GLY A 13 -31.06 -9.56 -27.04
CA GLY A 13 -31.85 -9.34 -25.82
C GLY A 13 -31.22 -10.00 -24.58
N GLN A 14 -30.53 -11.13 -24.74
CA GLN A 14 -29.78 -11.77 -23.66
C GLN A 14 -28.48 -11.03 -23.29
N ARG A 15 -27.75 -10.48 -24.28
CA ARG A 15 -26.59 -9.61 -24.01
C ARG A 15 -27.00 -8.32 -23.29
N ASP A 16 -28.20 -7.82 -23.58
CA ASP A 16 -28.78 -6.68 -22.90
C ASP A 16 -29.09 -7.01 -21.43
N LEU A 17 -29.66 -8.19 -21.12
CA LEU A 17 -29.90 -8.64 -19.75
C LEU A 17 -28.61 -8.81 -18.92
N GLU A 18 -27.56 -9.41 -19.48
CA GLU A 18 -26.25 -9.53 -18.80
C GLU A 18 -25.66 -8.15 -18.49
N LYS A 19 -25.81 -7.20 -19.41
CA LYS A 19 -25.33 -5.83 -19.22
C LYS A 19 -26.14 -5.10 -18.14
N GLU A 20 -27.46 -5.24 -18.16
CA GLU A 20 -28.34 -4.70 -17.12
C GLU A 20 -28.03 -5.29 -15.74
N PHE A 21 -27.71 -6.59 -15.69
CA PHE A 21 -27.31 -7.26 -14.45
C PHE A 21 -26.05 -6.63 -13.87
N VAL A 22 -24.99 -6.50 -14.69
CA VAL A 22 -23.73 -5.89 -14.25
C VAL A 22 -23.98 -4.45 -13.80
N GLN A 23 -24.75 -3.68 -14.55
CA GLN A 23 -25.13 -2.31 -14.15
C GLN A 23 -25.87 -2.26 -12.81
N ALA A 24 -26.74 -3.23 -12.51
CA ALA A 24 -27.42 -3.32 -11.21
C ALA A 24 -26.41 -3.58 -10.08
N LEU A 25 -25.47 -4.53 -10.25
CA LEU A 25 -24.40 -4.78 -9.29
C LEU A 25 -23.52 -3.54 -9.05
N LEU A 26 -23.08 -2.87 -10.13
CA LEU A 26 -22.24 -1.68 -10.04
C LEU A 26 -22.93 -0.53 -9.29
N ARG A 27 -24.26 -0.44 -9.40
CA ARG A 27 -25.10 0.53 -8.66
C ARG A 27 -25.46 0.09 -7.24
N SER A 28 -24.97 -1.07 -6.79
CA SER A 28 -25.32 -1.70 -5.52
C SER A 28 -26.85 -1.97 -5.38
N ASP A 29 -27.55 -2.14 -6.50
CA ASP A 29 -28.97 -2.52 -6.52
C ASP A 29 -29.10 -4.05 -6.49
N VAL A 30 -28.89 -4.60 -5.29
CA VAL A 30 -28.81 -6.04 -5.05
C VAL A 30 -30.13 -6.72 -5.43
N GLN A 31 -31.28 -6.15 -5.08
CA GLN A 31 -32.59 -6.74 -5.37
C GLN A 31 -32.87 -6.84 -6.87
N LYS A 32 -32.56 -5.79 -7.63
CA LYS A 32 -32.65 -5.85 -9.10
C LYS A 32 -31.68 -6.87 -9.68
N SER A 33 -30.45 -6.94 -9.16
CA SER A 33 -29.47 -7.94 -9.61
C SER A 33 -29.92 -9.38 -9.33
N ILE A 34 -30.62 -9.64 -8.22
CA ILE A 34 -31.22 -10.96 -7.94
C ILE A 34 -32.32 -11.27 -8.96
N GLY A 35 -33.22 -10.31 -9.24
CA GLY A 35 -34.27 -10.49 -10.23
C GLY A 35 -33.73 -10.84 -11.62
N LEU A 36 -32.73 -10.10 -12.08
CA LEU A 36 -32.03 -10.37 -13.34
C LEU A 36 -31.24 -11.69 -13.31
N GLY A 37 -30.62 -12.02 -12.18
CA GLY A 37 -29.92 -13.28 -11.96
C GLY A 37 -30.84 -14.50 -12.11
N LYS A 38 -32.07 -14.42 -11.59
CA LYS A 38 -33.10 -15.47 -11.78
C LYS A 38 -33.45 -15.67 -13.25
N MET A 39 -33.56 -14.58 -14.03
CA MET A 39 -33.83 -14.66 -15.47
C MET A 39 -32.66 -15.27 -16.26
N LEU A 40 -31.43 -15.10 -15.77
CA LEU A 40 -30.20 -15.61 -16.39
C LEU A 40 -29.81 -17.03 -15.91
N PHE A 41 -30.44 -17.53 -14.85
CA PHE A 41 -30.05 -18.76 -14.16
C PHE A 41 -29.97 -19.98 -15.08
N SER A 42 -30.96 -20.18 -15.94
CA SER A 42 -31.01 -21.31 -16.88
C SER A 42 -29.85 -21.36 -17.87
N ARG A 43 -29.15 -20.23 -18.08
CA ARG A 43 -28.00 -20.13 -18.98
C ARG A 43 -26.68 -20.16 -18.23
N ASN A 44 -26.59 -19.43 -17.12
CA ASN A 44 -25.42 -19.43 -16.26
C ASN A 44 -25.84 -19.13 -14.81
N PRO A 45 -25.84 -20.13 -13.92
CA PRO A 45 -26.18 -19.97 -12.52
C PRO A 45 -25.34 -18.92 -11.80
N MET A 46 -24.09 -18.68 -12.24
CA MET A 46 -23.16 -17.76 -11.58
C MET A 46 -23.70 -16.33 -11.43
N PHE A 47 -24.59 -15.89 -12.32
CA PHE A 47 -25.24 -14.58 -12.17
C PHE A 47 -26.07 -14.52 -10.88
N LEU A 48 -26.92 -15.51 -10.64
CA LEU A 48 -27.72 -15.56 -9.41
C LEU A 48 -26.84 -15.78 -8.17
N VAL A 49 -25.86 -16.69 -8.25
CA VAL A 49 -24.93 -16.98 -7.14
C VAL A 49 -24.16 -15.71 -6.76
N THR A 50 -23.70 -14.92 -7.74
CA THR A 50 -23.01 -13.65 -7.47
C THR A 50 -23.89 -12.69 -6.70
N SER A 51 -25.14 -12.48 -7.12
CA SER A 51 -26.05 -11.54 -6.44
C SER A 51 -26.37 -11.99 -5.02
N LEU A 52 -26.57 -13.29 -4.80
CA LEU A 52 -26.83 -13.85 -3.47
C LEU A 52 -25.60 -13.78 -2.57
N LEU A 53 -24.40 -14.01 -3.11
CA LEU A 53 -23.14 -13.79 -2.39
C LEU A 53 -23.02 -12.33 -1.94
N ILE A 54 -23.27 -11.38 -2.83
CA ILE A 54 -23.19 -9.95 -2.51
C ILE A 54 -24.26 -9.55 -1.48
N ASP A 55 -25.47 -10.08 -1.57
CA ASP A 55 -26.54 -9.85 -0.60
C ASP A 55 -26.18 -10.38 0.80
N PHE A 56 -25.65 -11.61 0.85
CA PHE A 56 -25.17 -12.25 2.06
C PHE A 56 -24.01 -11.46 2.69
N LEU A 57 -22.98 -11.10 1.91
CA LEU A 57 -21.85 -10.32 2.40
C LEU A 57 -22.27 -8.92 2.92
N GLY A 58 -23.38 -8.37 2.42
CA GLY A 58 -23.96 -7.13 2.92
C GLY A 58 -24.59 -7.25 4.31
N ASN A 59 -25.04 -8.44 4.71
CA ASN A 59 -25.53 -8.72 6.05
C ASN A 59 -25.27 -10.19 6.45
N PRO A 60 -24.04 -10.56 6.87
CA PRO A 60 -23.66 -11.95 7.07
C PRO A 60 -24.40 -12.68 8.21
N GLY A 61 -25.05 -11.95 9.11
CA GLY A 61 -25.85 -12.52 10.22
C GLY A 61 -27.30 -12.82 9.84
N ASP A 62 -27.70 -12.59 8.59
CA ASP A 62 -29.04 -12.90 8.10
C ASP A 62 -29.10 -14.36 7.59
N GLU A 63 -29.68 -15.25 8.40
CA GLU A 63 -29.79 -16.68 8.10
C GLU A 63 -30.56 -16.95 6.79
N ILE A 64 -31.56 -16.14 6.45
CA ILE A 64 -32.32 -16.34 5.20
C ILE A 64 -31.41 -16.10 4.00
N LYS A 65 -30.59 -15.04 4.04
CA LYS A 65 -29.64 -14.73 2.95
C LYS A 65 -28.54 -15.77 2.85
N LYS A 66 -28.04 -16.23 4.01
CA LYS A 66 -27.07 -17.31 4.11
C LYS A 66 -27.63 -18.59 3.47
N ASP A 67 -28.82 -19.03 3.86
CA ASP A 67 -29.45 -20.25 3.35
C ASP A 67 -29.69 -20.15 1.84
N LEU A 68 -30.18 -19.01 1.36
CA LEU A 68 -30.37 -18.78 -0.08
C LEU A 68 -29.04 -18.85 -0.84
N PHE A 69 -27.97 -18.26 -0.31
CA PHE A 69 -26.65 -18.34 -0.92
C PHE A 69 -26.13 -19.78 -0.94
N LEU A 70 -26.18 -20.51 0.18
CA LEU A 70 -25.76 -21.91 0.27
C LEU A 70 -26.56 -22.80 -0.68
N GLU A 71 -27.88 -22.60 -0.80
CA GLU A 71 -28.70 -23.35 -1.76
C GLU A 71 -28.25 -23.10 -3.19
N SER A 72 -27.92 -21.85 -3.53
CA SER A 72 -27.45 -21.49 -4.87
C SER A 72 -26.11 -22.10 -5.25
N LEU A 73 -25.32 -22.52 -4.26
CA LEU A 73 -24.02 -23.15 -4.48
C LEU A 73 -24.14 -24.61 -4.91
N LYS A 74 -25.26 -25.29 -4.66
CA LYS A 74 -25.44 -26.70 -5.02
C LYS A 74 -25.32 -26.96 -6.52
N ASP A 75 -25.75 -25.98 -7.33
CA ASP A 75 -25.70 -26.04 -8.80
C ASP A 75 -24.45 -25.34 -9.38
N ALA A 76 -23.49 -24.96 -8.54
CA ALA A 76 -22.35 -24.12 -8.91
C ALA A 76 -21.02 -24.87 -8.79
N THR A 77 -20.10 -24.63 -9.74
CA THR A 77 -18.70 -25.02 -9.55
C THR A 77 -18.01 -24.01 -8.64
N ILE A 78 -17.63 -24.47 -7.45
CA ILE A 78 -16.97 -23.65 -6.44
C ILE A 78 -15.46 -23.71 -6.62
N LYS A 79 -14.83 -22.54 -6.64
CA LYS A 79 -13.38 -22.41 -6.72
C LYS A 79 -12.78 -22.15 -5.35
N SER A 80 -11.56 -22.63 -5.12
CA SER A 80 -10.86 -22.50 -3.84
C SER A 80 -10.65 -21.05 -3.38
N ASN A 81 -10.57 -20.09 -4.31
CA ASN A 81 -10.45 -18.67 -3.98
C ASN A 81 -11.71 -18.10 -3.31
N LEU A 82 -12.91 -18.60 -3.64
CA LEU A 82 -14.14 -18.23 -2.95
C LEU A 82 -14.13 -18.75 -1.52
N ILE A 83 -13.75 -20.01 -1.33
CA ILE A 83 -13.67 -20.63 0.00
C ILE A 83 -12.65 -19.87 0.86
N TRP A 84 -11.47 -19.58 0.31
CA TRP A 84 -10.44 -18.81 1.00
C TRP A 84 -10.93 -17.42 1.39
N MET A 85 -11.59 -16.68 0.48
CA MET A 85 -12.16 -15.36 0.78
C MET A 85 -13.19 -15.42 1.91
N LEU A 86 -14.08 -16.42 1.91
CA LEU A 86 -15.09 -16.59 2.95
C LEU A 86 -14.45 -16.94 4.29
N TYR A 87 -13.51 -17.89 4.32
CA TYR A 87 -12.82 -18.30 5.54
C TYR A 87 -11.99 -17.17 6.13
N LYS A 88 -11.28 -16.40 5.31
CA LYS A 88 -10.52 -15.22 5.75
C LYS A 88 -11.41 -14.14 6.40
N ARG A 89 -12.70 -14.13 6.06
CA ARG A 89 -13.72 -13.26 6.68
C ARG A 89 -14.40 -13.93 7.89
N GLY A 90 -14.00 -15.14 8.27
CA GLY A 90 -14.64 -15.92 9.33
C GLY A 90 -16.04 -16.43 8.97
N LEU A 91 -16.34 -16.58 7.67
CA LEU A 91 -17.68 -16.92 7.19
C LEU A 91 -17.75 -18.33 6.60
N LEU A 92 -18.86 -19.02 6.90
CA LEU A 92 -19.25 -20.31 6.31
C LEU A 92 -18.19 -21.40 6.41
N ILE A 93 -17.43 -21.41 7.52
CA ILE A 93 -16.27 -22.29 7.66
C ILE A 93 -16.70 -23.76 7.64
N GLU A 94 -17.66 -24.12 8.48
CA GLU A 94 -18.15 -25.49 8.58
C GLU A 94 -18.95 -25.89 7.33
N GLU A 95 -19.78 -24.97 6.83
CA GLU A 95 -20.66 -25.22 5.69
C GLU A 95 -19.87 -25.49 4.40
N MET A 96 -18.75 -24.79 4.19
CA MET A 96 -17.95 -24.97 2.97
C MET A 96 -16.89 -26.08 3.07
N TYR A 97 -16.72 -26.69 4.24
CA TYR A 97 -15.63 -27.64 4.49
C TYR A 97 -15.67 -28.87 3.56
N HIS A 98 -16.87 -29.36 3.23
CA HIS A 98 -17.02 -30.48 2.30
C HIS A 98 -16.46 -30.17 0.90
N TYR A 99 -16.51 -28.91 0.45
CA TYR A 99 -15.87 -28.50 -0.81
C TYR A 99 -14.33 -28.52 -0.70
N VAL A 100 -13.78 -28.20 0.48
CA VAL A 100 -12.33 -28.29 0.74
C VAL A 100 -11.85 -29.73 0.65
N GLN A 101 -12.63 -30.69 1.17
CA GLN A 101 -12.32 -32.11 1.07
C GLN A 101 -12.29 -32.62 -0.39
N GLY A 102 -13.08 -31.98 -1.27
CA GLY A 102 -13.10 -32.30 -2.70
C GLY A 102 -11.94 -31.73 -3.51
N ILE A 103 -11.06 -30.89 -2.92
CA ILE A 103 -9.91 -30.31 -3.64
C ILE A 103 -8.86 -31.40 -3.87
N THR A 104 -8.68 -31.77 -5.13
CA THR A 104 -7.73 -32.82 -5.55
C THR A 104 -6.28 -32.35 -5.53
N PHE A 105 -6.02 -31.09 -5.89
CA PHE A 105 -4.69 -30.51 -5.96
C PHE A 105 -4.38 -29.68 -4.71
N LYS A 106 -3.47 -30.19 -3.88
CA LYS A 106 -3.05 -29.56 -2.61
C LYS A 106 -1.93 -28.55 -2.86
N ASP A 107 -2.26 -27.47 -3.54
CA ASP A 107 -1.35 -26.35 -3.77
C ASP A 107 -1.28 -25.38 -2.58
N HIS A 108 -0.53 -24.30 -2.76
CA HIS A 108 -0.41 -23.25 -1.76
C HIS A 108 -1.77 -22.65 -1.36
N LEU A 109 -2.73 -22.49 -2.29
CA LEU A 109 -4.05 -21.95 -1.98
C LEU A 109 -4.87 -22.90 -1.11
N TYR A 110 -4.74 -24.21 -1.33
CA TYR A 110 -5.34 -25.22 -0.44
C TYR A 110 -4.86 -25.05 1.00
N TYR A 111 -3.54 -24.92 1.22
CA TYR A 111 -3.01 -24.72 2.56
C TYR A 111 -3.42 -23.36 3.15
N LEU A 112 -3.54 -22.31 2.35
CA LEU A 112 -4.08 -21.03 2.80
C LEU A 112 -5.54 -21.14 3.27
N VAL A 113 -6.38 -21.92 2.60
CA VAL A 113 -7.76 -22.21 3.08
C VAL A 113 -7.71 -22.89 4.45
N LEU A 114 -6.89 -23.93 4.59
CA LEU A 114 -6.74 -24.65 5.86
C LEU A 114 -6.18 -23.77 6.99
N LYS A 115 -5.28 -22.84 6.65
CA LYS A 115 -4.77 -21.81 7.56
C LYS A 115 -5.90 -21.00 8.17
N GLU A 116 -6.76 -20.41 7.34
CA GLU A 116 -7.87 -19.59 7.81
C GLU A 116 -8.83 -20.40 8.71
N ALA A 117 -9.16 -21.64 8.32
CA ALA A 117 -9.98 -22.52 9.16
C ALA A 117 -9.35 -22.78 10.54
N CYS A 118 -8.04 -23.04 10.58
CA CYS A 118 -7.30 -23.23 11.83
C CYS A 118 -7.33 -21.98 12.70
N ILE A 119 -7.02 -20.80 12.14
CA ILE A 119 -7.00 -19.53 12.86
C ILE A 119 -8.37 -19.19 13.46
N HIS A 120 -9.45 -19.56 12.77
CA HIS A 120 -10.82 -19.43 13.28
C HIS A 120 -11.25 -20.55 14.23
N GLY A 121 -10.35 -21.44 14.66
CA GLY A 121 -10.60 -22.45 15.70
C GLY A 121 -11.09 -23.80 15.19
N HIS A 122 -11.22 -24.00 13.88
CA HIS A 122 -11.75 -25.22 13.27
C HIS A 122 -10.67 -26.28 12.98
N HIS A 123 -9.67 -26.42 13.85
CA HIS A 123 -8.57 -27.39 13.72
C HIS A 123 -9.05 -28.85 13.54
N LYS A 124 -10.19 -29.22 14.13
CA LYS A 124 -10.80 -30.56 13.97
C LYS A 124 -11.20 -30.87 12.53
N LEU A 125 -11.57 -29.85 11.74
CA LEU A 125 -11.83 -30.01 10.32
C LEU A 125 -10.57 -30.46 9.56
N LEU A 126 -9.37 -30.24 10.09
CA LEU A 126 -8.15 -30.70 9.43
C LEU A 126 -7.80 -32.16 9.79
N GLY A 127 -8.64 -32.85 10.58
CA GLY A 127 -8.35 -34.20 11.07
C GLY A 127 -7.20 -34.24 12.08
N LYS A 128 -6.88 -33.10 12.70
CA LYS A 128 -5.78 -32.93 13.66
C LYS A 128 -6.30 -33.02 15.09
N LYS A 129 -5.49 -33.62 15.97
CA LYS A 129 -5.90 -33.92 17.36
C LYS A 129 -6.08 -32.65 18.19
N ASP A 130 -5.21 -31.68 17.98
CA ASP A 130 -5.20 -30.41 18.69
C ASP A 130 -4.69 -29.26 17.80
N GLY A 131 -4.70 -28.05 18.37
CA GLY A 131 -4.22 -26.85 17.68
C GLY A 131 -2.72 -26.88 17.39
N LEU A 132 -1.90 -27.55 18.21
CA LEU A 132 -0.45 -27.63 17.99
C LEU A 132 -0.14 -28.46 16.74
N GLU A 133 -0.70 -29.67 16.65
CA GLU A 133 -0.51 -30.54 15.49
C GLU A 133 -0.98 -29.86 14.19
N CYS A 134 -2.04 -29.07 14.29
CA CYS A 134 -2.58 -28.29 13.18
C CYS A 134 -1.65 -27.16 12.75
N VAL A 135 -1.15 -26.37 13.70
CA VAL A 135 -0.23 -25.25 13.44
C VAL A 135 1.08 -25.76 12.85
N GLU A 136 1.68 -26.81 13.41
CA GLU A 136 2.95 -27.38 12.90
C GLU A 136 2.82 -27.87 11.45
N PHE A 137 1.76 -28.63 11.17
CA PHE A 137 1.47 -29.11 9.83
C PHE A 137 1.34 -27.98 8.80
N LEU A 138 0.67 -26.88 9.18
CA LEU A 138 0.49 -25.74 8.29
C LEU A 138 1.77 -24.94 8.13
N LEU A 139 2.57 -24.78 9.19
CA LEU A 139 3.86 -24.11 9.13
C LEU A 139 4.87 -24.86 8.25
N ASP A 140 4.83 -26.19 8.21
CA ASP A 140 5.65 -26.99 7.28
C ASP A 140 5.37 -26.67 5.80
N SER A 141 4.14 -26.22 5.51
CA SER A 141 3.68 -25.99 4.14
C SER A 141 3.67 -24.50 3.75
N LEU A 142 3.54 -23.60 4.72
CA LEU A 142 3.32 -22.17 4.47
C LEU A 142 4.38 -21.25 5.07
N ASP A 143 4.96 -21.60 6.22
CA ASP A 143 5.78 -20.69 7.05
C ASP A 143 5.17 -19.27 7.16
N ASP A 144 3.87 -19.17 7.46
CA ASP A 144 3.11 -17.91 7.43
C ASP A 144 3.07 -17.23 8.82
N TRP A 145 3.29 -15.90 8.86
CA TRP A 145 3.27 -15.12 10.10
C TRP A 145 1.96 -15.20 10.89
N ASP A 146 0.82 -15.30 10.22
CA ASP A 146 -0.49 -15.35 10.89
C ASP A 146 -0.62 -16.60 11.78
N LEU A 147 0.04 -17.71 11.40
CA LEU A 147 0.08 -18.94 12.21
C LEU A 147 0.95 -18.77 13.46
N TYR A 148 2.10 -18.11 13.35
CA TYR A 148 2.94 -17.79 14.50
C TYR A 148 2.23 -16.84 15.45
N LYS A 149 1.53 -15.83 14.93
CA LYS A 149 0.71 -14.93 15.73
C LYS A 149 -0.41 -15.68 16.45
N TYR A 150 -1.14 -16.55 15.74
CA TYR A 150 -2.15 -17.40 16.36
C TYR A 150 -1.56 -18.29 17.46
N ALA A 151 -0.36 -18.85 17.25
CA ALA A 151 0.33 -19.65 18.26
C ALA A 151 0.70 -18.84 19.50
N LEU A 152 1.19 -17.60 19.34
CA LEU A 152 1.46 -16.68 20.45
C LEU A 152 0.18 -16.38 21.25
N ASP A 153 -0.91 -16.02 20.56
CA ASP A 153 -2.18 -15.64 21.18
C ASP A 153 -2.82 -16.81 21.94
N ASN A 154 -2.60 -18.05 21.49
CA ASN A 154 -3.14 -19.28 22.09
C ASN A 154 -2.14 -20.06 22.95
N LYS A 155 -0.95 -19.50 23.22
CA LYS A 155 0.12 -20.13 24.02
C LYS A 155 0.55 -21.51 23.49
N ILE A 156 0.57 -21.67 22.18
CA ILE A 156 1.06 -22.87 21.49
C ILE A 156 2.58 -22.73 21.32
N GLU A 157 3.32 -23.75 21.74
CA GLU A 157 4.78 -23.80 21.58
C GLU A 157 5.16 -24.42 20.24
N VAL A 158 5.70 -23.61 19.35
CA VAL A 158 6.09 -24.03 17.99
C VAL A 158 7.52 -24.57 17.98
N GLN A 159 7.74 -25.64 17.22
CA GLN A 159 9.04 -26.26 17.01
C GLN A 159 10.03 -25.33 16.29
N ASN A 160 11.32 -25.62 16.47
CA ASN A 160 12.39 -24.84 15.87
C ASN A 160 12.36 -24.94 14.34
N ARG A 161 12.46 -23.79 13.66
CA ARG A 161 12.43 -23.67 12.20
C ARG A 161 13.43 -22.62 11.75
N GLU A 162 14.15 -22.92 10.66
CA GLU A 162 15.10 -21.98 10.05
C GLU A 162 14.36 -20.98 9.15
N SER A 163 13.58 -20.08 9.75
CA SER A 163 12.86 -19.05 9.00
C SER A 163 12.84 -17.69 9.67
N LEU A 164 12.67 -16.63 8.86
CA LEU A 164 12.54 -15.28 9.37
C LEU A 164 11.30 -15.14 10.26
N ASN A 165 10.19 -15.75 9.87
CA ASN A 165 8.94 -15.69 10.64
C ASN A 165 9.09 -16.39 11.99
N TYR A 166 9.86 -17.48 12.07
CA TYR A 166 10.19 -18.12 13.34
C TYR A 166 11.07 -17.25 14.25
N GLU A 167 12.07 -16.55 13.70
CA GLU A 167 12.89 -15.62 14.47
C GLU A 167 12.05 -14.46 15.04
N TYR A 168 11.08 -13.95 14.27
CA TYR A 168 10.10 -12.99 14.77
C TYR A 168 9.22 -13.58 15.87
N TYR A 169 8.75 -14.81 15.72
CA TYR A 169 7.98 -15.52 16.74
C TYR A 169 8.77 -15.62 18.06
N LEU A 170 10.04 -16.03 18.00
CA LEU A 170 10.90 -16.12 19.17
C LEU A 170 11.17 -14.76 19.79
N LEU A 171 11.39 -13.73 18.99
CA LEU A 171 11.56 -12.36 19.50
C LEU A 171 10.31 -11.89 20.25
N HIS A 172 9.11 -12.12 19.70
CA HIS A 172 7.84 -11.79 20.35
C HIS A 172 7.62 -12.57 21.65
N LYS A 173 7.94 -13.87 21.65
CA LYS A 173 7.77 -14.76 22.81
C LYS A 173 8.73 -14.42 23.95
N LEU A 174 10.02 -14.25 23.64
CA LEU A 174 11.09 -14.16 24.63
C LEU A 174 11.50 -12.72 24.96
N LYS A 175 11.32 -11.78 24.04
CA LYS A 175 11.73 -10.36 24.15
C LYS A 175 13.20 -10.15 24.51
N GLU A 176 14.06 -11.03 24.02
CA GLU A 176 15.49 -10.99 24.31
C GLU A 176 16.25 -9.97 23.45
N LYS A 177 17.01 -9.08 24.11
CA LYS A 177 17.82 -8.07 23.42
C LYS A 177 18.91 -8.69 22.53
N GLY A 178 19.53 -9.80 22.97
CA GLY A 178 20.56 -10.48 22.18
C GLY A 178 20.04 -10.98 20.83
N ARG A 179 18.82 -11.55 20.82
CA ARG A 179 18.15 -11.99 19.60
C ARG A 179 17.79 -10.82 18.69
N ALA A 180 17.31 -9.71 19.26
CA ALA A 180 17.07 -8.50 18.48
C ALA A 180 18.34 -8.00 17.79
N VAL A 181 19.48 -8.00 18.48
CA VAL A 181 20.77 -7.61 17.91
C VAL A 181 21.15 -8.51 16.73
N GLU A 182 21.03 -9.83 16.86
CA GLU A 182 21.30 -10.75 15.76
C GLU A 182 20.35 -10.53 14.57
N LEU A 183 19.05 -10.41 14.83
CA LEU A 183 18.04 -10.22 13.79
C LEU A 183 18.26 -8.93 12.99
N LEU A 184 18.68 -7.86 13.66
CA LEU A 184 18.92 -6.56 13.05
C LEU A 184 20.12 -6.53 12.10
N LYS A 185 21.12 -7.41 12.25
CA LYS A 185 22.36 -7.40 11.43
C LYS A 185 22.11 -7.40 9.92
N SER A 186 21.00 -7.98 9.48
CA SER A 186 20.65 -8.11 8.06
C SER A 186 19.50 -7.19 7.62
N ARG A 187 19.14 -6.18 8.43
CA ARG A 187 18.02 -5.28 8.16
C ARG A 187 18.48 -3.89 7.71
N THR A 188 17.80 -3.40 6.69
CA THR A 188 18.02 -2.08 6.08
C THR A 188 16.74 -1.24 6.03
N CYS A 189 15.59 -1.83 6.39
CA CYS A 189 14.30 -1.17 6.45
C CYS A 189 14.16 -0.42 7.78
N PHE A 190 13.97 0.90 7.73
CA PHE A 190 13.81 1.73 8.93
C PHE A 190 12.65 1.27 9.80
N ARG A 191 11.48 1.04 9.19
CA ARG A 191 10.28 0.56 9.89
C ARG A 191 10.54 -0.73 10.67
N GLU A 192 11.26 -1.65 10.06
CA GLU A 192 11.57 -2.96 10.65
C GLU A 192 12.58 -2.82 11.80
N ILE A 193 13.62 -2.00 11.61
CA ILE A 193 14.61 -1.70 12.63
C ILE A 193 13.96 -1.03 13.84
N GLU A 194 13.15 0.01 13.62
CA GLU A 194 12.41 0.72 14.67
C GLU A 194 11.49 -0.26 15.43
N PHE A 195 10.74 -1.10 14.71
CA PHE A 195 9.83 -2.08 15.30
C PHE A 195 10.55 -3.10 16.19
N ILE A 196 11.63 -3.72 15.70
CA ILE A 196 12.41 -4.69 16.49
C ILE A 196 13.04 -4.01 17.71
N ALA A 197 13.62 -2.82 17.53
CA ALA A 197 14.26 -2.09 18.62
C ALA A 197 13.26 -1.67 19.71
N GLU A 198 12.08 -1.20 19.33
CA GLU A 198 11.02 -0.83 20.26
C GLU A 198 10.50 -2.04 21.04
N MET A 199 10.29 -3.18 20.36
CA MET A 199 9.73 -4.40 20.96
C MET A 199 10.51 -4.90 22.19
N VAL A 200 11.84 -4.78 22.17
CA VAL A 200 12.72 -5.23 23.28
C VAL A 200 13.34 -4.08 24.07
N GLY A 201 12.95 -2.84 23.79
CA GLY A 201 13.55 -1.64 24.40
C GLY A 201 15.06 -1.54 24.15
N LEU A 202 15.51 -1.84 22.92
CA LEU A 202 16.92 -1.77 22.53
C LEU A 202 17.40 -0.32 22.52
N GLU A 203 18.51 -0.03 23.20
CA GLU A 203 19.01 1.34 23.36
C GLU A 203 20.16 1.67 22.41
N SER A 204 20.87 0.65 21.95
CA SER A 204 22.04 0.76 21.08
C SER A 204 22.27 -0.53 20.31
N HIS A 205 23.06 -0.48 19.25
CA HIS A 205 23.42 -1.65 18.46
C HIS A 205 24.92 -1.66 18.10
N PRO A 206 25.60 -2.82 18.01
CA PRO A 206 27.02 -2.86 17.65
C PRO A 206 27.34 -2.34 16.24
N HIS A 207 26.43 -2.55 15.29
CA HIS A 207 26.58 -2.01 13.93
C HIS A 207 26.24 -0.51 13.88
N GLU A 208 27.23 0.33 13.58
CA GLU A 208 27.17 1.80 13.68
C GLU A 208 25.96 2.42 12.94
N ALA A 209 25.65 1.97 11.72
CA ALA A 209 24.52 2.49 10.96
C ALA A 209 23.15 2.19 11.61
N ILE A 210 23.00 0.99 12.18
CA ILE A 210 21.78 0.57 12.87
C ILE A 210 21.67 1.31 14.20
N ASP A 211 22.78 1.48 14.92
CA ASP A 211 22.82 2.32 16.11
C ASP A 211 22.35 3.74 15.79
N CYS A 212 22.84 4.34 14.71
CA CYS A 212 22.41 5.66 14.29
C CYS A 212 20.89 5.75 14.07
N THR A 213 20.29 4.73 13.45
CA THR A 213 18.82 4.65 13.27
C THR A 213 18.09 4.53 14.61
N ILE A 214 18.57 3.67 15.52
CA ILE A 214 17.97 3.51 16.86
C ILE A 214 18.09 4.80 17.68
N GLN A 215 19.26 5.46 17.66
CA GLN A 215 19.46 6.74 18.33
C GLN A 215 18.54 7.81 17.74
N LEU A 216 18.39 7.86 16.41
CA LEU A 216 17.50 8.81 15.74
C LEU A 216 16.04 8.61 16.18
N MET A 217 15.56 7.38 16.21
CA MET A 217 14.21 7.03 16.67
C MET A 217 13.99 7.53 18.11
N ARG A 218 14.90 7.17 19.02
CA ARG A 218 14.75 7.43 20.47
C ARG A 218 14.97 8.88 20.86
N LYS A 219 16.06 9.50 20.39
CA LYS A 219 16.51 10.83 20.83
C LYS A 219 16.20 11.94 19.84
N GLY A 220 15.87 11.60 18.60
CA GLY A 220 15.72 12.57 17.53
C GLY A 220 17.06 13.04 16.97
N PHE A 221 17.06 14.23 16.38
CA PHE A 221 18.26 14.82 15.79
C PHE A 221 19.25 15.28 16.86
N ASP A 222 20.54 15.01 16.61
CA ASP A 222 21.68 15.51 17.37
C ASP A 222 22.87 15.73 16.41
N GLU A 223 23.68 16.76 16.63
CA GLU A 223 24.82 17.07 15.75
C GLU A 223 25.94 16.01 15.87
N GLY A 224 26.15 15.44 17.05
CA GLY A 224 27.09 14.33 17.24
C GLY A 224 26.63 13.07 16.50
N LEU A 225 25.33 12.78 16.53
CA LEU A 225 24.72 11.72 15.73
C LEU A 225 24.92 11.95 14.21
N LEU A 226 24.71 13.18 13.73
CA LEU A 226 24.95 13.54 12.33
C LEU A 226 26.40 13.30 11.90
N ARG A 227 27.37 13.73 12.72
CA ARG A 227 28.80 13.51 12.44
C ARG A 227 29.14 12.03 12.34
N ARG A 228 28.68 11.22 13.31
CA ARG A 228 28.87 9.75 13.28
C ARG A 228 28.26 9.12 12.04
N ALA A 229 27.00 9.44 11.73
CA ALA A 229 26.35 8.89 10.54
C ALA A 229 27.02 9.32 9.24
N TYR A 230 27.53 10.55 9.17
CA TYR A 230 28.30 11.02 8.02
C TYR A 230 29.63 10.27 7.87
N GLU A 231 30.32 9.97 8.97
CA GLU A 231 31.53 9.13 8.95
C GLU A 231 31.23 7.73 8.46
N VAL A 232 30.15 7.09 8.93
CA VAL A 232 29.68 5.77 8.47
C VAL A 232 29.43 5.79 6.96
N TYR A 233 28.65 6.78 6.48
CA TYR A 233 28.38 6.98 5.06
C TYR A 233 29.67 7.20 4.23
N ARG A 234 30.66 7.92 4.77
CA ARG A 234 31.93 8.14 4.08
C ARG A 234 32.79 6.88 3.96
N ARG A 235 32.72 5.97 4.94
CA ARG A 235 33.43 4.69 4.91
C ARG A 235 32.79 3.72 3.92
N ASP A 236 31.45 3.67 3.90
CA ASP A 236 30.68 2.82 2.98
C ASP A 236 29.44 3.58 2.49
N MET A 237 29.42 3.90 1.19
CA MET A 237 28.30 4.59 0.53
C MET A 237 27.21 3.62 0.08
N SER A 238 26.88 2.61 0.86
CA SER A 238 25.74 1.72 0.59
C SER A 238 24.41 2.48 0.65
N VAL A 239 23.36 1.92 0.03
CA VAL A 239 22.01 2.51 0.04
C VAL A 239 21.56 2.81 1.47
N PHE A 240 21.79 1.86 2.39
CA PHE A 240 21.35 1.99 3.78
C PHE A 240 22.10 3.12 4.50
N ASN A 241 23.42 3.20 4.40
CA ASN A 241 24.20 4.25 5.06
C ASN A 241 23.87 5.64 4.50
N THR A 242 23.64 5.74 3.18
CA THR A 242 23.15 6.97 2.53
C THR A 242 21.76 7.36 3.04
N LYS A 243 20.84 6.41 3.23
CA LYS A 243 19.53 6.67 3.85
C LYS A 243 19.68 7.16 5.29
N VAL A 244 20.59 6.59 6.09
CA VAL A 244 20.80 6.97 7.49
C VAL A 244 21.23 8.43 7.62
N VAL A 245 22.23 8.88 6.87
CA VAL A 245 22.65 10.28 6.92
C VAL A 245 21.54 11.22 6.41
N ILE A 246 20.82 10.84 5.35
CA ILE A 246 19.69 11.62 4.83
C ILE A 246 18.55 11.71 5.87
N ALA A 247 18.22 10.62 6.55
CA ALA A 247 17.19 10.57 7.58
C ALA A 247 17.52 11.51 8.75
N ILE A 248 18.76 11.51 9.22
CA ILE A 248 19.20 12.39 10.31
C ILE A 248 19.09 13.86 9.88
N LEU A 249 19.52 14.20 8.67
CA LEU A 249 19.38 15.56 8.13
C LEU A 249 17.91 15.99 8.03
N ILE A 250 17.02 15.11 7.57
CA ILE A 250 15.57 15.40 7.49
C ILE A 250 14.98 15.58 8.89
N ALA A 251 15.30 14.70 9.82
CA ALA A 251 14.78 14.76 11.19
C ALA A 251 15.16 16.03 11.95
N SER A 252 16.22 16.74 11.53
CA SER A 252 16.60 18.03 12.11
C SER A 252 15.54 19.12 11.95
N ARG A 253 14.70 19.02 10.90
CA ARG A 253 13.73 20.05 10.49
C ARG A 253 14.35 21.44 10.27
N LYS A 254 15.66 21.53 10.06
CA LYS A 254 16.35 22.78 9.68
C LYS A 254 16.37 22.90 8.16
N ALA A 255 16.04 24.08 7.64
CA ALA A 255 15.94 24.32 6.20
C ALA A 255 17.26 24.02 5.45
N SER A 256 18.40 24.42 6.03
CA SER A 256 19.74 24.15 5.48
C SER A 256 20.10 22.67 5.44
N PHE A 257 19.75 21.91 6.48
CA PHE A 257 19.97 20.46 6.50
C PHE A 257 19.01 19.71 5.58
N LEU A 258 17.79 20.20 5.35
CA LEU A 258 16.92 19.65 4.31
C LEU A 258 17.46 19.89 2.91
N ALA A 259 18.06 21.05 2.65
CA ALA A 259 18.72 21.32 1.38
C ALA A 259 19.97 20.44 1.21
N LEU A 260 20.69 20.14 2.29
CA LEU A 260 21.78 19.18 2.27
C LEU A 260 21.30 17.73 2.04
N ALA A 261 20.16 17.34 2.62
CA ALA A 261 19.52 16.06 2.33
C ALA A 261 19.10 15.96 0.85
N LEU A 262 18.59 17.07 0.30
CA LEU A 262 18.30 17.18 -1.12
C LEU A 262 19.57 17.04 -1.98
N TYR A 263 20.70 17.61 -1.56
CA TYR A 263 21.98 17.42 -2.24
C TYR A 263 22.46 15.96 -2.19
N LEU A 264 22.48 15.33 -1.03
CA LEU A 264 22.96 13.94 -0.91
C LEU A 264 22.07 12.97 -1.70
N SER A 265 20.75 13.16 -1.63
CA SER A 265 19.81 12.37 -2.44
C SER A 265 19.97 12.67 -3.93
N PHE A 266 20.18 13.93 -4.34
CA PHE A 266 20.50 14.30 -5.71
C PHE A 266 21.74 13.55 -6.19
N ARG A 267 22.86 13.68 -5.49
CA ARG A 267 24.14 13.05 -5.85
C ARG A 267 24.00 11.53 -6.08
N HIS A 268 23.19 10.86 -5.25
CA HIS A 268 23.09 9.39 -5.27
C HIS A 268 21.85 8.81 -5.94
N ARG A 269 20.98 9.65 -6.51
CA ARG A 269 19.69 9.23 -7.09
C ARG A 269 19.81 8.16 -8.18
N ASN A 270 20.97 8.08 -8.85
CA ASN A 270 21.24 7.12 -9.92
C ASN A 270 22.39 6.14 -9.59
N SER A 271 22.94 6.19 -8.36
CA SER A 271 24.13 5.40 -8.00
C SER A 271 23.84 3.92 -7.74
N TYR A 272 22.58 3.56 -7.44
CA TYR A 272 22.21 2.25 -6.94
C TYR A 272 21.32 1.49 -7.93
N GLN A 273 21.92 0.61 -8.73
CA GLN A 273 21.17 -0.22 -9.67
C GLN A 273 20.17 -1.10 -8.92
N GLY A 274 18.92 -1.15 -9.40
CA GLY A 274 17.86 -1.97 -8.82
C GLY A 274 17.26 -1.43 -7.51
N ASN A 275 17.80 -0.35 -6.92
CA ASN A 275 17.24 0.28 -5.74
C ASN A 275 16.86 1.74 -6.02
N TYR A 276 15.56 2.03 -6.03
CA TYR A 276 15.01 3.36 -6.32
C TYR A 276 14.71 4.19 -5.06
N GLU A 277 15.04 3.72 -3.86
CA GLU A 277 14.63 4.39 -2.62
C GLU A 277 15.25 5.78 -2.48
N ILE A 278 16.54 5.94 -2.82
CA ILE A 278 17.19 7.26 -2.81
C ILE A 278 16.58 8.19 -3.86
N PHE A 279 16.23 7.67 -5.04
CA PHE A 279 15.53 8.43 -6.07
C PHE A 279 14.13 8.87 -5.61
N LEU A 280 13.44 8.00 -4.87
CA LEU A 280 12.14 8.30 -4.28
C LEU A 280 12.26 9.37 -3.20
N ILE A 281 13.24 9.25 -2.31
CA ILE A 281 13.53 10.28 -1.28
C ILE A 281 13.84 11.62 -1.93
N PHE A 282 14.66 11.63 -2.99
CA PHE A 282 14.92 12.83 -3.80
C PHE A 282 13.63 13.43 -4.37
N THR A 283 12.72 12.59 -4.89
CA THR A 283 11.41 13.03 -5.42
C THR A 283 10.56 13.69 -4.34
N PHE A 284 10.50 13.09 -3.13
CA PHE A 284 9.75 13.66 -2.00
C PHE A 284 10.39 14.94 -1.46
N LEU A 285 11.73 15.05 -1.46
CA LEU A 285 12.41 16.30 -1.13
C LEU A 285 12.09 17.38 -2.18
N CYS A 286 12.19 17.08 -3.47
CA CYS A 286 11.76 18.00 -4.54
C CYS A 286 10.29 18.44 -4.34
N ARG A 287 9.40 17.52 -3.98
CA ARG A 287 8.00 17.85 -3.64
C ARG A 287 7.91 18.78 -2.43
N TYR A 288 8.64 18.49 -1.36
CA TYR A 288 8.62 19.29 -0.15
C TYR A 288 9.16 20.70 -0.40
N PHE A 289 10.18 20.83 -1.24
CA PHE A 289 10.67 22.10 -1.79
C PHE A 289 9.82 22.62 -2.96
N TRP A 290 8.61 22.10 -3.23
CA TRP A 290 7.73 22.45 -4.36
C TRP A 290 8.45 22.70 -5.71
N PHE A 291 9.53 21.96 -5.99
CA PHE A 291 10.27 21.96 -7.25
C PHE A 291 9.48 21.21 -8.33
N TYR A 292 8.30 21.75 -8.66
CA TYR A 292 7.27 21.10 -9.48
C TYR A 292 7.82 20.50 -10.79
N PRO A 293 8.62 21.21 -11.62
CA PRO A 293 9.13 20.64 -12.86
C PRO A 293 9.97 19.37 -12.65
N TYR A 294 10.79 19.35 -11.60
CA TYR A 294 11.62 18.19 -11.28
C TYR A 294 10.84 17.04 -10.65
N VAL A 295 9.78 17.34 -9.89
CA VAL A 295 8.83 16.29 -9.45
C VAL A 295 8.24 15.57 -10.67
N LEU A 296 7.78 16.31 -11.69
CA LEU A 296 7.23 15.71 -12.90
C LEU A 296 8.28 14.85 -13.64
N LYS A 297 9.49 15.39 -13.82
CA LYS A 297 10.61 14.65 -14.44
C LYS A 297 10.92 13.36 -13.69
N CYS A 298 10.92 13.39 -12.36
CA CYS A 298 11.18 12.20 -11.55
C CYS A 298 10.09 11.14 -11.72
N LEU A 299 8.81 11.54 -11.70
CA LEU A 299 7.69 10.62 -11.91
C LEU A 299 7.71 10.00 -13.32
N GLU A 300 8.14 10.75 -14.33
CA GLU A 300 8.35 10.26 -15.70
C GLU A 300 9.51 9.25 -15.77
N CYS A 301 10.64 9.53 -15.13
CA CYS A 301 11.76 8.59 -15.03
C CYS A 301 11.39 7.28 -14.29
N MET A 302 10.49 7.35 -13.30
CA MET A 302 9.94 6.17 -12.61
C MET A 302 8.91 5.40 -13.44
N ASN A 303 8.52 5.91 -14.62
CA ASN A 303 7.56 5.27 -15.52
C ASN A 303 6.22 4.95 -14.84
N VAL A 304 5.72 5.87 -13.99
CA VAL A 304 4.47 5.73 -13.24
C VAL A 304 3.28 5.58 -14.18
N LYS A 305 2.57 4.44 -14.11
CA LYS A 305 1.47 4.08 -15.02
C LYS A 305 0.31 3.38 -14.31
N ASN A 306 -0.87 3.38 -14.93
CA ASN A 306 -2.05 2.60 -14.52
C ASN A 306 -2.37 2.81 -13.03
N ALA A 307 -2.53 1.72 -12.26
CA ALA A 307 -2.84 1.74 -10.83
C ALA A 307 -1.85 2.54 -9.96
N GLN A 308 -0.66 2.87 -10.46
CA GLN A 308 0.26 3.76 -9.74
C GLN A 308 -0.17 5.22 -9.80
N ILE A 309 -0.85 5.66 -10.87
CA ILE A 309 -1.30 7.05 -11.02
C ILE A 309 -2.29 7.41 -9.89
N PRO A 310 -3.33 6.60 -9.58
CA PRO A 310 -4.19 6.87 -8.45
C PRO A 310 -3.47 7.01 -7.11
N ASN A 311 -2.40 6.23 -6.90
CA ASN A 311 -1.69 6.17 -5.62
C ASN A 311 -0.59 7.23 -5.48
N LEU A 312 -0.03 7.73 -6.58
CA LEU A 312 1.12 8.63 -6.59
C LEU A 312 0.78 10.05 -7.05
N SER A 313 -0.43 10.29 -7.56
CA SER A 313 -0.83 11.61 -8.07
C SER A 313 -0.69 12.73 -7.05
N PHE A 314 -0.88 12.42 -5.76
CA PHE A 314 -0.73 13.41 -4.68
C PHE A 314 0.67 14.06 -4.62
N ILE A 315 1.70 13.38 -5.13
CA ILE A 315 3.08 13.88 -5.11
C ILE A 315 3.20 15.21 -5.86
N TRP A 316 2.52 15.33 -7.01
CA TRP A 316 2.52 16.57 -7.82
C TRP A 316 1.25 17.39 -7.61
N SER A 317 0.09 16.76 -7.39
CA SER A 317 -1.19 17.49 -7.31
C SER A 317 -1.29 18.34 -6.06
N ASP A 318 -0.67 17.93 -4.95
CA ASP A 318 -0.62 18.75 -3.74
C ASP A 318 0.10 20.08 -4.00
N ILE A 319 1.19 20.08 -4.79
CA ILE A 319 1.89 21.30 -5.20
C ILE A 319 0.98 22.14 -6.10
N LEU A 320 0.36 21.52 -7.12
CA LEU A 320 -0.53 22.20 -8.06
C LEU A 320 -1.61 22.97 -7.29
N ILE A 321 -2.31 22.30 -6.38
CA ILE A 321 -3.43 22.86 -5.63
C ILE A 321 -2.96 23.91 -4.63
N THR A 322 -2.00 23.57 -3.74
CA THR A 322 -1.55 24.50 -2.68
C THR A 322 -0.86 25.73 -3.24
N LYS A 323 -0.10 25.56 -4.32
CA LYS A 323 0.71 26.63 -4.92
C LYS A 323 0.06 27.19 -6.18
N GLY A 324 -1.20 26.83 -6.47
CA GLY A 324 -2.03 27.42 -7.53
C GLY A 324 -1.39 27.40 -8.91
N ILE A 325 -0.63 26.35 -9.22
CA ILE A 325 0.00 26.15 -10.53
C ILE A 325 -1.09 25.71 -11.50
N LYS A 326 -1.13 26.28 -12.71
CA LYS A 326 -2.11 25.89 -13.74
C LYS A 326 -1.52 24.81 -14.64
N ASP A 327 -1.81 23.54 -14.36
CA ASP A 327 -1.48 22.38 -15.21
C ASP A 327 -2.72 21.51 -15.46
N GLU A 328 -3.64 22.08 -16.22
CA GLU A 328 -4.95 21.46 -16.48
C GLU A 328 -4.82 20.17 -17.29
N LYS A 329 -3.83 20.09 -18.19
CA LYS A 329 -3.58 18.89 -18.99
C LYS A 329 -3.24 17.69 -18.11
N ARG A 330 -2.33 17.86 -17.13
CA ARG A 330 -1.96 16.78 -16.21
C ARG A 330 -3.10 16.44 -15.26
N ARG A 331 -3.83 17.44 -14.76
CA ARG A 331 -5.03 17.25 -13.92
C ARG A 331 -6.11 16.42 -14.62
N ILE A 332 -6.52 16.83 -15.82
CA ILE A 332 -7.52 16.10 -16.62
C ILE A 332 -7.01 14.70 -16.98
N GLY A 333 -5.74 14.57 -17.40
CA GLY A 333 -5.14 13.28 -17.74
C GLY A 333 -5.19 12.28 -16.57
N ALA A 334 -4.91 12.73 -15.36
CA ALA A 334 -5.04 11.89 -14.16
C ALA A 334 -6.51 11.49 -13.91
N ILE A 335 -7.47 12.43 -13.99
CA ILE A 335 -8.91 12.13 -13.82
C ILE A 335 -9.38 11.09 -14.85
N ILE A 336 -8.94 11.22 -16.11
CA ILE A 336 -9.23 10.24 -17.17
C ILE A 336 -8.67 8.87 -16.78
N ASN A 337 -7.43 8.79 -16.29
CA ASN A 337 -6.83 7.53 -15.90
C ASN A 337 -7.56 6.83 -14.72
N PHE A 338 -8.06 7.61 -13.76
CA PHE A 338 -8.96 7.08 -12.72
C PHE A 338 -10.23 6.49 -13.33
N GLN A 339 -10.84 7.17 -14.31
CA GLN A 339 -12.04 6.70 -14.98
C GLN A 339 -11.78 5.46 -15.86
N GLU A 340 -10.65 5.41 -16.57
CA GLU A 340 -10.22 4.25 -17.34
C GLU A 340 -10.05 3.03 -16.42
N SER A 341 -9.42 3.21 -15.26
CA SER A 341 -9.26 2.13 -14.26
C SER A 341 -10.62 1.60 -13.77
N ILE A 342 -11.61 2.49 -13.57
CA ILE A 342 -12.98 2.08 -13.22
C ILE A 342 -13.62 1.30 -14.37
N ASN A 343 -13.50 1.78 -15.60
CA ASN A 343 -14.08 1.13 -16.77
C ASN A 343 -13.46 -0.28 -17.00
N ASP A 344 -12.16 -0.44 -16.77
CA ASP A 344 -11.48 -1.73 -16.88
C ASP A 344 -11.99 -2.74 -15.83
N LEU A 345 -12.26 -2.28 -14.60
CA LEU A 345 -12.89 -3.10 -13.55
C LEU A 345 -14.33 -3.48 -13.93
N ASP A 346 -15.12 -2.53 -14.42
CA ASP A 346 -16.50 -2.74 -14.86
C ASP A 346 -16.57 -3.81 -15.97
N ASN A 347 -15.64 -3.75 -16.93
CA ASN A 347 -15.52 -4.74 -17.99
C ASN A 347 -15.08 -6.13 -17.47
N SER A 348 -14.21 -6.16 -16.45
CA SER A 348 -13.68 -7.41 -15.88
C SER A 348 -14.71 -8.16 -15.03
N ILE A 349 -15.61 -7.45 -14.34
CA ILE A 349 -16.66 -8.06 -13.48
C ILE A 349 -17.52 -9.06 -14.27
N LYS A 350 -17.96 -8.68 -15.47
CA LYS A 350 -18.74 -9.58 -16.32
C LYS A 350 -18.00 -10.88 -16.62
N TYR A 351 -16.72 -10.77 -16.98
CA TYR A 351 -15.89 -11.94 -17.27
C TYR A 351 -15.75 -12.83 -16.04
N PHE A 352 -15.47 -12.26 -14.86
CA PHE A 352 -15.34 -13.00 -13.61
C PHE A 352 -16.62 -13.77 -13.23
N ILE A 353 -17.80 -13.17 -13.42
CA ILE A 353 -19.08 -13.85 -13.20
C ILE A 353 -19.21 -15.04 -14.16
N ILE A 354 -18.96 -14.83 -15.45
CA ILE A 354 -19.12 -15.87 -16.48
C ILE A 354 -18.23 -17.08 -16.18
N VAL A 355 -16.99 -16.85 -15.75
CA VAL A 355 -16.03 -17.94 -15.43
C VAL A 355 -16.15 -18.46 -13.99
N GLY A 356 -17.09 -17.95 -13.19
CA GLY A 356 -17.30 -18.37 -11.80
C GLY A 356 -16.20 -17.94 -10.82
N ASN A 357 -15.44 -16.88 -11.11
CA ASN A 357 -14.45 -16.29 -10.20
C ASN A 357 -15.11 -15.30 -9.23
N LEU A 358 -16.00 -15.81 -8.38
CA LEU A 358 -16.86 -14.96 -7.53
C LEU A 358 -16.06 -14.09 -6.54
N ALA A 359 -14.96 -14.60 -5.98
CA ALA A 359 -14.07 -13.81 -5.13
C ALA A 359 -13.54 -12.55 -5.84
N HIS A 360 -13.13 -12.68 -7.09
CA HIS A 360 -12.64 -11.53 -7.87
C HIS A 360 -13.73 -10.55 -8.27
N VAL A 361 -15.00 -10.97 -8.31
CA VAL A 361 -16.12 -10.05 -8.46
C VAL A 361 -16.24 -9.16 -7.23
N VAL A 362 -16.16 -9.76 -6.03
CA VAL A 362 -16.17 -9.02 -4.75
C VAL A 362 -14.99 -8.05 -4.69
N ASP A 363 -13.78 -8.53 -4.95
CA ASP A 363 -12.56 -7.69 -4.96
C ASP A 363 -12.67 -6.52 -5.95
N ALA A 364 -13.18 -6.77 -7.16
CA ALA A 364 -13.33 -5.73 -8.18
C ALA A 364 -14.37 -4.67 -7.78
N LEU A 365 -15.50 -5.09 -7.19
CA LEU A 365 -16.52 -4.17 -6.69
C LEU A 365 -15.99 -3.30 -5.53
N GLU A 366 -15.24 -3.91 -4.61
CA GLU A 366 -14.61 -3.20 -3.49
C GLU A 366 -13.54 -2.21 -3.97
N LEU A 367 -12.65 -2.64 -4.87
CA LEU A 367 -11.61 -1.78 -5.45
C LEU A 367 -12.23 -0.63 -6.24
N ARG A 368 -13.23 -0.89 -7.08
CA ARG A 368 -13.97 0.14 -7.82
C ARG A 368 -14.52 1.20 -6.89
N LYS A 369 -15.22 0.79 -5.82
CA LYS A 369 -15.76 1.69 -4.79
C LYS A 369 -14.66 2.50 -4.10
N SER A 370 -13.50 1.89 -3.84
CA SER A 370 -12.34 2.58 -3.27
C SER A 370 -11.77 3.65 -4.21
N ILE A 371 -11.69 3.38 -5.52
CA ILE A 371 -11.22 4.34 -6.53
C ILE A 371 -12.21 5.50 -6.66
N GLU A 372 -13.51 5.23 -6.75
CA GLU A 372 -14.56 6.25 -6.83
C GLU A 372 -14.59 7.18 -5.61
N LYS A 373 -14.32 6.63 -4.43
CA LYS A 373 -14.25 7.37 -3.16
C LYS A 373 -12.86 7.93 -2.84
N SER A 374 -11.91 7.82 -3.78
CA SER A 374 -10.54 8.30 -3.56
C SER A 374 -10.54 9.80 -3.27
N VAL A 375 -9.95 10.17 -2.13
CA VAL A 375 -9.75 11.58 -1.76
C VAL A 375 -8.96 12.32 -2.85
N ILE A 376 -7.94 11.68 -3.43
CA ILE A 376 -7.12 12.28 -4.49
C ILE A 376 -7.98 12.59 -5.72
N LEU A 377 -8.90 11.69 -6.10
CA LEU A 377 -9.79 11.93 -7.24
C LEU A 377 -10.71 13.13 -7.00
N SER A 378 -11.31 13.22 -5.82
CA SER A 378 -12.17 14.35 -5.44
C SER A 378 -11.39 15.66 -5.43
N GLU A 379 -10.17 15.69 -4.86
CA GLU A 379 -9.33 16.88 -4.85
C GLU A 379 -8.91 17.34 -6.25
N LEU A 380 -8.63 16.40 -7.16
CA LEU A 380 -8.35 16.73 -8.57
C LEU A 380 -9.58 17.32 -9.27
N LYS A 381 -10.78 16.78 -9.03
CA LYS A 381 -12.03 17.30 -9.62
C LYS A 381 -12.37 18.69 -9.08
N GLU A 382 -12.28 18.88 -7.77
CA GLU A 382 -12.66 20.11 -7.07
C GLU A 382 -11.53 21.16 -7.05
N SER A 383 -10.31 20.79 -7.46
CA SER A 383 -9.11 21.63 -7.41
C SER A 383 -8.82 22.25 -6.03
N ARG A 384 -9.08 21.49 -4.97
CA ARG A 384 -8.84 21.90 -3.57
C ARG A 384 -8.42 20.72 -2.71
N ILE A 385 -7.64 20.97 -1.66
CA ILE A 385 -7.31 19.95 -0.66
C ILE A 385 -8.52 19.75 0.26
N ILE A 386 -8.95 18.51 0.42
CA ILE A 386 -10.06 18.12 1.33
C ILE A 386 -9.63 17.03 2.32
N GLY A 387 -8.52 16.34 2.05
CA GLY A 387 -8.02 15.26 2.89
C GLY A 387 -7.67 15.70 4.31
N THR A 388 -7.98 14.83 5.26
CA THR A 388 -7.65 14.99 6.70
C THR A 388 -6.56 14.03 7.17
N ASN A 389 -6.32 12.94 6.43
CA ASN A 389 -5.28 11.96 6.71
C ASN A 389 -4.11 12.11 5.72
N GLY A 390 -2.90 12.31 6.25
CA GLY A 390 -1.67 12.42 5.45
C GLY A 390 -0.94 11.10 5.23
N SER A 391 -1.36 10.02 5.90
CA SER A 391 -0.68 8.72 5.86
C SER A 391 -0.81 8.05 4.49
N ASN A 392 0.26 7.37 4.09
CA ASN A 392 0.37 6.61 2.85
C ASN A 392 1.48 5.54 2.99
N SER A 393 1.68 4.74 1.94
CA SER A 393 2.65 3.64 1.94
C SER A 393 4.11 4.06 2.18
N PHE A 394 4.47 5.33 1.94
CA PHE A 394 5.83 5.84 2.10
C PHE A 394 6.11 6.49 3.46
N HIS A 395 5.09 6.61 4.32
CA HIS A 395 5.16 7.37 5.58
C HIS A 395 6.32 6.94 6.50
N GLN A 396 6.80 5.69 6.42
CA GLN A 396 7.87 5.16 7.26
C GLN A 396 9.17 4.81 6.49
N LEU A 397 9.35 5.32 5.27
CA LEU A 397 10.52 5.01 4.44
C LEU A 397 11.87 5.33 5.12
N LEU A 398 11.90 6.40 5.92
CA LEU A 398 13.04 6.86 6.72
C LEU A 398 12.72 6.92 8.22
N GLY A 399 11.78 6.08 8.67
CA GLY A 399 11.35 6.02 10.07
C GLY A 399 10.39 7.13 10.47
N THR A 400 9.87 7.02 11.69
CA THR A 400 8.80 7.89 12.23
C THR A 400 9.18 9.37 12.30
N ARG A 401 10.45 9.71 12.55
CA ARG A 401 10.90 11.11 12.67
C ARG A 401 10.88 11.89 11.35
N CYS A 402 11.00 11.18 10.24
CA CYS A 402 11.04 11.76 8.89
C CYS A 402 9.68 11.70 8.18
N SER A 403 8.65 11.13 8.83
CA SER A 403 7.42 10.75 8.18
C SER A 403 6.68 11.92 7.51
N TYR A 404 6.79 13.11 8.11
CA TYR A 404 6.21 14.35 7.62
C TYR A 404 6.61 14.70 6.17
N LEU A 405 7.80 14.29 5.74
CA LEU A 405 8.28 14.54 4.38
C LEU A 405 7.42 13.80 3.33
N PHE A 406 6.94 12.61 3.69
CA PHE A 406 6.22 11.70 2.81
C PHE A 406 4.71 11.90 2.87
N GLU A 407 4.21 12.66 3.83
CA GLU A 407 2.78 12.84 4.02
C GLU A 407 2.12 13.53 2.82
N LYS A 408 0.92 13.06 2.51
CA LYS A 408 -0.02 13.80 1.67
C LYS A 408 -0.42 15.11 2.38
N MET A 409 -0.59 16.18 1.61
CA MET A 409 -1.14 17.42 2.13
C MET A 409 -2.55 17.24 2.69
N THR A 410 -2.82 17.88 3.83
CA THR A 410 -4.13 17.91 4.48
C THR A 410 -4.57 19.35 4.72
N VAL A 411 -5.87 19.56 4.93
CA VAL A 411 -6.44 20.89 5.20
C VAL A 411 -5.73 21.59 6.36
N GLY A 412 -5.37 20.85 7.42
CA GLY A 412 -4.70 21.39 8.61
C GLY A 412 -3.22 21.72 8.43
N LYS A 413 -2.59 21.29 7.33
CA LYS A 413 -1.16 21.47 7.04
C LYS A 413 -0.90 22.36 5.82
N MET A 414 -1.95 22.96 5.26
CA MET A 414 -1.80 23.89 4.15
C MET A 414 -0.92 25.09 4.56
N PRO A 415 0.03 25.49 3.71
CA PRO A 415 0.92 26.61 4.03
C PRO A 415 0.13 27.90 4.13
N LYS A 416 0.46 28.73 5.13
CA LYS A 416 -0.14 30.06 5.28
C LYS A 416 0.56 31.10 4.41
N GLY A 417 1.83 30.86 4.08
CA GLY A 417 2.69 31.78 3.31
C GLY A 417 3.16 31.27 1.95
N ARG A 418 3.94 32.12 1.27
CA ARG A 418 4.60 31.84 -0.03
C ARG A 418 6.01 31.24 0.11
N GLY A 419 6.25 30.55 1.23
CA GLY A 419 7.56 29.98 1.56
C GLY A 419 8.05 28.96 0.54
N MET A 420 9.35 28.67 0.61
CA MET A 420 10.08 27.69 -0.21
C MET A 420 9.61 26.25 0.03
N PHE A 421 8.80 25.99 1.05
CA PHE A 421 8.30 24.67 1.38
C PHE A 421 6.83 24.49 1.02
N LEU A 422 6.44 23.23 0.80
CA LEU A 422 5.08 22.81 0.52
C LEU A 422 4.16 23.04 1.73
N THR A 423 4.70 22.92 2.95
CA THR A 423 4.03 23.27 4.21
C THR A 423 5.02 24.01 5.12
N ASP A 424 4.51 24.98 5.89
CA ASP A 424 5.25 25.71 6.93
C ASP A 424 5.03 25.11 8.34
N PHE A 425 4.28 24.00 8.43
CA PHE A 425 3.92 23.37 9.70
C PHE A 425 5.13 22.76 10.44
N TYR A 426 6.09 22.21 9.69
CA TYR A 426 7.26 21.52 10.27
C TYR A 426 8.55 22.33 10.20
N VAL A 427 8.65 23.21 9.20
CA VAL A 427 9.84 24.00 8.90
C VAL A 427 9.36 25.38 8.45
N SER A 428 9.60 26.39 9.28
CA SER A 428 9.16 27.77 9.03
C SER A 428 10.24 28.63 8.36
N ASP A 429 11.51 28.26 8.53
CA ASP A 429 12.66 29.08 8.16
C ASP A 429 12.96 28.96 6.66
N SER A 430 13.58 29.97 6.05
CA SER A 430 14.09 29.85 4.68
C SER A 430 15.49 29.21 4.66
N CYS A 431 15.97 28.86 3.46
CA CYS A 431 17.36 28.47 3.26
C CYS A 431 17.94 29.28 2.10
N THR A 432 19.15 29.78 2.29
CA THR A 432 19.98 30.36 1.24
C THR A 432 20.96 29.33 0.71
N LEU A 433 21.43 29.50 -0.53
CA LEU A 433 22.47 28.62 -1.07
C LEU A 433 23.76 28.70 -0.25
N ASP A 434 24.11 29.88 0.27
CA ASP A 434 25.34 30.07 1.05
C ASP A 434 25.34 29.23 2.33
N GLU A 435 24.19 29.08 3.00
CA GLU A 435 24.05 28.18 4.15
C GLU A 435 24.26 26.70 3.76
N VAL A 436 23.84 26.31 2.55
CA VAL A 436 24.07 24.95 2.04
C VAL A 436 25.53 24.74 1.68
N LEU A 437 26.20 25.74 1.10
CA LEU A 437 27.62 25.66 0.76
C LEU A 437 28.50 25.63 2.01
N ASN A 438 28.10 26.36 3.06
CA ASN A 438 28.80 26.44 4.34
C ASN A 438 28.29 25.40 5.37
N ASN A 439 27.89 24.21 4.90
CA ASN A 439 27.28 23.17 5.75
C ASN A 439 28.23 22.46 6.72
N GLY A 440 29.55 22.60 6.56
CA GLY A 440 30.56 22.01 7.46
C GLY A 440 30.73 20.48 7.38
N LEU A 441 29.96 19.78 6.54
CA LEU A 441 30.06 18.32 6.35
C LEU A 441 30.75 17.96 5.04
N CYS A 442 30.36 18.58 3.93
CA CYS A 442 30.88 18.24 2.60
C CYS A 442 30.88 19.40 1.62
N LYS A 443 31.77 19.32 0.63
CA LYS A 443 31.74 20.20 -0.54
C LYS A 443 30.56 19.82 -1.45
N VAL A 444 29.70 20.78 -1.74
CA VAL A 444 28.56 20.64 -2.64
C VAL A 444 29.04 20.81 -4.10
N GLU A 445 28.53 19.95 -4.99
CA GLU A 445 28.93 19.92 -6.41
C GLU A 445 28.23 21.02 -7.23
N GLU A 446 28.91 21.51 -8.28
CA GLU A 446 28.42 22.61 -9.13
C GLU A 446 27.09 22.28 -9.82
N ASP A 447 26.90 21.03 -10.25
CA ASP A 447 25.65 20.56 -10.85
C ASP A 447 24.45 20.74 -9.92
N PHE A 448 24.63 20.47 -8.62
CA PHE A 448 23.58 20.71 -7.64
C PHE A 448 23.34 22.20 -7.42
N VAL A 449 24.41 23.01 -7.41
CA VAL A 449 24.29 24.47 -7.28
C VAL A 449 23.48 25.06 -8.45
N ALA A 450 23.76 24.62 -9.68
CA ALA A 450 23.02 25.04 -10.86
C ALA A 450 21.54 24.63 -10.75
N PHE A 451 21.28 23.36 -10.42
CA PHE A 451 19.94 22.83 -10.17
C PHE A 451 19.16 23.65 -9.12
N PHE A 452 19.76 23.90 -7.95
CA PHE A 452 19.10 24.59 -6.86
C PHE A 452 18.76 26.05 -7.24
N LYS A 453 19.71 26.76 -7.88
CA LYS A 453 19.49 28.14 -8.37
C LYS A 453 18.36 28.20 -9.41
N GLU A 454 18.32 27.25 -10.33
CA GLU A 454 17.25 27.15 -11.34
C GLU A 454 15.88 27.02 -10.66
N MET A 455 15.78 26.14 -9.66
CA MET A 455 14.52 25.89 -8.97
C MET A 455 14.07 27.05 -8.08
N VAL A 456 14.99 27.73 -7.39
CA VAL A 456 14.66 28.95 -6.64
C VAL A 456 14.13 30.05 -7.57
N LYS A 457 14.77 30.26 -8.73
CA LYS A 457 14.27 31.21 -9.74
C LYS A 457 12.88 30.85 -10.25
N TYR A 458 12.62 29.55 -10.47
CA TYR A 458 11.29 29.07 -10.86
C TYR A 458 10.23 29.41 -9.80
N GLN A 459 10.52 29.17 -8.52
CA GLN A 459 9.61 29.50 -7.42
C GLN A 459 9.34 31.00 -7.33
N GLU A 460 10.38 31.83 -7.44
CA GLU A 460 10.25 33.30 -7.44
C GLU A 460 9.36 33.79 -8.57
N TYR A 461 9.53 33.22 -9.77
CA TYR A 461 8.67 33.52 -10.91
C TYR A 461 7.21 33.14 -10.65
N MET A 462 6.96 31.92 -10.15
CA MET A 462 5.59 31.47 -9.84
C MET A 462 4.94 32.30 -8.73
N ASN A 463 5.71 32.74 -7.74
CA ASN A 463 5.25 33.63 -6.68
C ASN A 463 4.89 35.04 -7.17
N LYS A 464 5.44 35.50 -8.30
CA LYS A 464 5.11 36.80 -8.92
C LYS A 464 3.84 36.76 -9.77
N LEU A 465 3.49 35.60 -10.33
CA LEU A 465 2.28 35.41 -11.16
C LEU A 465 0.97 35.38 -10.36
N LYS A 466 1.06 35.38 -9.02
CA LYS A 466 -0.06 35.35 -8.08
C LYS A 466 -0.16 36.64 -7.29
#